data_AF-A8ZS45-F1
#
_entry.id   AF-A8ZS45-F1
#
_cell.length_a   1.000
_cell.length_b   1.000
_cell.length_c   1.000
_cell.angle_alpha   90.00
_cell.angle_beta   90.00
_cell.angle_gamma   90.00
#
_symmetry.space_group_name_H-M   'P 1'
#
loop_
_entity.id
_entity.type
_entity.pdbx_description
1 polymer ?
#
loop_
_entity_poly.entity_id
_entity_poly.type
_entity_poly.pdbx_seq_one_letter_code
_entity_poly.pdbx_strand_id
1 'polypeptide(L)'
;MSTGIGETDFMIAVAGGAGINCANRLMERKLNRSWFMAVDTDVSALARCAAFRKITVNSRETGADFEQRVSPLLGHRRRLFVIAGLGGEAGSSFALWLAEYGSRRQMSVECFVFLPFLFEGARNQRADETLEKLEPIVYRLHVFKNDDLRNRNLNAMTMTQVFDVLHDAVFCRLAPCLEQGG
;
A
#
# COMPACT_ATOMS: atom_id res chain seq x y z
N MET A 1 -30.74 -16.69 4.93
CA MET A 1 -30.43 -15.61 3.96
C MET A 1 -28.98 -15.20 4.23
N SER A 2 -28.09 -15.48 3.29
CA SER A 2 -26.64 -15.26 3.43
C SER A 2 -26.38 -13.77 3.67
N THR A 3 -25.83 -13.42 4.83
CA THR A 3 -25.23 -12.10 5.05
C THR A 3 -23.93 -12.03 4.25
N GLY A 4 -24.07 -11.85 2.94
CA GLY A 4 -22.96 -11.50 2.08
C GLY A 4 -22.49 -10.12 2.48
N ILE A 5 -21.32 -10.05 3.11
CA ILE A 5 -20.53 -8.82 3.15
C ILE A 5 -20.43 -8.38 1.69
N GLY A 6 -21.13 -7.30 1.32
CA GLY A 6 -21.17 -6.80 -0.05
C GLY A 6 -19.74 -6.68 -0.55
N GLU A 7 -19.37 -7.53 -1.50
CA GLU A 7 -18.01 -7.59 -1.99
C GLU A 7 -17.78 -6.31 -2.80
N THR A 8 -16.96 -5.40 -2.27
CA THR A 8 -16.62 -4.16 -2.98
C THR A 8 -15.88 -4.49 -4.26
N ASP A 9 -16.09 -3.71 -5.31
CA ASP A 9 -15.38 -3.86 -6.60
C ASP A 9 -13.89 -3.44 -6.53
N PHE A 10 -13.39 -3.19 -5.33
CA PHE A 10 -12.01 -2.80 -5.07
C PHE A 10 -11.40 -3.55 -3.89
N MET A 11 -10.06 -3.59 -3.89
CA MET A 11 -9.23 -4.03 -2.77
C MET A 11 -8.14 -2.98 -2.51
N ILE A 12 -7.80 -2.77 -1.24
CA ILE A 12 -6.65 -2.00 -0.81
C ILE A 12 -5.56 -2.98 -0.36
N ALA A 13 -4.53 -3.17 -1.18
CA ALA A 13 -3.37 -3.96 -0.85
C ALA A 13 -2.31 -3.09 -0.19
N VAL A 14 -1.86 -3.47 1.01
CA VAL A 14 -0.84 -2.74 1.76
C VAL A 14 0.42 -3.58 1.86
N ALA A 15 1.55 -3.00 1.47
CA ALA A 15 2.81 -3.71 1.31
C ALA A 15 3.89 -3.16 2.24
N GLY A 16 4.49 -4.06 3.02
CA GLY A 16 5.56 -3.76 3.96
C GLY A 16 5.13 -2.95 5.18
N GLY A 17 6.06 -2.79 6.13
CA GLY A 17 5.80 -2.14 7.41
C GLY A 17 5.27 -0.70 7.32
N ALA A 18 5.78 0.12 6.40
CA ALA A 18 5.28 1.49 6.20
C ALA A 18 3.84 1.50 5.69
N GLY A 19 3.51 0.61 4.73
CA GLY A 19 2.15 0.43 4.24
C GLY A 19 1.21 -0.04 5.34
N ILE A 20 1.65 -1.00 6.18
CA ILE A 20 0.89 -1.49 7.33
C ILE A 20 0.61 -0.38 8.35
N ASN A 21 1.59 0.47 8.65
CA ASN A 21 1.39 1.60 9.56
C ASN A 21 0.35 2.58 9.01
N CYS A 22 0.41 2.90 7.71
CA CYS A 22 -0.61 3.71 7.06
C CYS A 22 -1.98 3.02 7.11
N ALA A 23 -2.05 1.73 6.81
CA ALA A 23 -3.31 0.96 6.82
C ALA A 23 -4.00 1.02 8.18
N ASN A 24 -3.23 0.86 9.26
CA ASN A 24 -3.77 0.95 10.62
C ASN A 24 -4.38 2.33 10.88
N ARG A 25 -3.69 3.41 10.50
CA ARG A 25 -4.21 4.78 10.61
C ARG A 25 -5.49 4.99 9.79
N LEU A 26 -5.55 4.45 8.57
CA LEU A 26 -6.74 4.52 7.72
C LEU A 26 -7.94 3.80 8.35
N MET A 27 -7.71 2.66 9.01
CA MET A 27 -8.77 1.93 9.72
C MET A 27 -9.19 2.62 11.02
N GLU A 28 -8.28 3.31 11.71
CA GLU A 28 -8.63 4.20 12.83
C GLU A 28 -9.55 5.33 12.38
N ARG A 29 -9.32 5.85 11.16
CA ARG A 29 -10.19 6.81 10.45
C ARG A 29 -11.48 6.18 9.90
N LYS A 30 -11.85 4.98 10.39
CA LYS A 30 -13.11 4.26 10.09
C LYS A 30 -13.24 3.69 8.67
N LEU A 31 -12.15 3.57 7.90
CA LEU A 31 -12.21 2.74 6.69
C LEU A 31 -12.45 1.28 7.06
N ASN A 32 -13.28 0.59 6.28
CA ASN A 32 -13.67 -0.78 6.59
C ASN A 32 -12.50 -1.74 6.43
N ARG A 33 -12.17 -2.47 7.50
CA ARG A 33 -11.05 -3.43 7.54
C ARG A 33 -11.17 -4.53 6.50
N SER A 34 -12.40 -4.87 6.06
CA SER A 34 -12.64 -5.89 5.04
C SER A 34 -12.14 -5.50 3.65
N TRP A 35 -11.90 -4.22 3.40
CA TRP A 35 -11.36 -3.72 2.14
C TRP A 35 -9.84 -3.91 2.02
N PHE A 36 -9.17 -4.36 3.09
CA PHE A 36 -7.71 -4.39 3.17
C PHE A 36 -7.14 -5.80 3.12
N MET A 37 -6.05 -5.92 2.36
CA MET A 37 -5.13 -7.05 2.35
C MET A 37 -3.73 -6.56 2.67
N ALA A 38 -3.07 -7.11 3.70
CA ALA A 38 -1.70 -6.78 4.05
C ALA A 38 -0.72 -7.86 3.59
N VAL A 39 0.43 -7.45 3.05
CA VAL A 39 1.51 -8.33 2.61
C VAL A 39 2.83 -7.85 3.23
N ASP A 40 3.54 -8.75 3.90
CA ASP A 40 4.88 -8.48 4.44
C ASP A 40 5.66 -9.80 4.60
N THR A 41 6.98 -9.71 4.69
CA THR A 41 7.83 -10.82 5.12
C THR A 41 7.94 -10.88 6.64
N ASP A 42 7.72 -9.76 7.35
CA ASP A 42 7.74 -9.71 8.81
C ASP A 42 6.38 -10.10 9.43
N VAL A 43 6.36 -11.29 10.05
CA VAL A 43 5.21 -11.82 10.81
C VAL A 43 4.79 -10.87 11.94
N SER A 44 5.75 -10.22 12.59
CA SER A 44 5.49 -9.31 13.72
C SER A 44 4.80 -8.03 13.24
N ALA A 45 5.18 -7.50 12.08
CA ALA A 45 4.49 -6.38 11.46
C ALA A 45 3.05 -6.74 11.10
N LEU A 46 2.82 -7.91 10.49
CA LEU A 46 1.48 -8.38 10.14
C LEU A 46 0.60 -8.67 11.37
N ALA A 47 1.18 -9.15 12.47
CA ALA A 47 0.46 -9.35 13.72
C ALA A 47 -0.17 -8.04 14.22
N ARG A 48 0.54 -6.91 14.08
CA ARG A 48 0.05 -5.56 14.44
C ARG A 48 -0.87 -4.92 13.40
N CYS A 49 -1.04 -5.52 12.22
CA CYS A 49 -1.91 -4.98 11.18
C CYS A 49 -3.40 -5.24 11.51
N ALA A 50 -4.27 -4.26 11.34
CA ALA A 50 -5.70 -4.39 11.55
C ALA A 50 -6.47 -4.91 10.31
N ALA A 51 -5.80 -5.15 9.19
CA ALA A 51 -6.41 -5.63 7.95
C ALA A 51 -7.07 -7.01 8.12
N PHE A 52 -8.19 -7.22 7.43
CA PHE A 52 -8.96 -8.47 7.50
C PHE A 52 -8.29 -9.64 6.78
N ARG A 53 -7.46 -9.35 5.77
CA ARG A 53 -6.65 -10.34 5.04
C ARG A 53 -5.18 -10.03 5.24
N LYS A 54 -4.38 -11.06 5.49
CA LYS A 54 -2.93 -10.95 5.75
C LYS A 54 -2.20 -12.07 5.06
N ILE A 55 -1.11 -11.74 4.37
CA ILE A 55 -0.25 -12.67 3.66
C ILE A 55 1.17 -12.45 4.16
N THR A 56 1.67 -13.39 4.96
CA THR A 56 3.11 -13.47 5.24
C THR A 56 3.79 -14.13 4.06
N VAL A 57 4.84 -13.50 3.53
CA VAL A 57 5.66 -14.05 2.45
C VAL A 57 6.99 -14.55 2.99
N ASN A 58 7.32 -15.80 2.69
CA ASN A 58 8.57 -16.41 3.14
C ASN A 58 9.64 -16.34 2.04
N SER A 59 10.92 -16.31 2.41
CA SER A 59 12.04 -16.23 1.44
C SER A 59 12.15 -17.41 0.46
N ARG A 60 11.45 -18.51 0.72
CA ARG A 60 11.39 -19.70 -0.15
C ARG A 60 10.19 -19.71 -1.09
N GLU A 61 9.24 -18.80 -0.92
CA GLU A 61 8.07 -18.74 -1.79
C GLU A 61 8.44 -18.16 -3.15
N THR A 62 7.95 -18.81 -4.20
CA THR A 62 8.07 -18.34 -5.57
C THR A 62 6.99 -17.30 -5.89
N GLY A 63 7.14 -16.58 -7.00
CA GLY A 63 6.10 -15.68 -7.50
C GLY A 63 4.77 -16.40 -7.80
N ALA A 64 4.82 -17.67 -8.19
CA ALA A 64 3.63 -18.48 -8.44
C ALA A 64 2.91 -18.85 -7.13
N ASP A 65 3.66 -19.18 -6.07
CA ASP A 65 3.07 -19.45 -4.75
C ASP A 65 2.37 -18.20 -4.20
N PHE A 66 3.01 -17.03 -4.36
CA PHE A 66 2.42 -15.76 -3.96
C PHE A 66 1.16 -15.44 -4.78
N GLU A 67 1.19 -15.69 -6.10
CA GLU A 67 0.03 -15.50 -6.98
C GLU A 67 -1.18 -16.35 -6.55
N GLN A 68 -0.96 -17.62 -6.23
CA GLN A 68 -2.02 -18.53 -5.78
C GLN A 68 -2.71 -18.05 -4.50
N ARG A 69 -1.99 -17.30 -3.64
CA ARG A 69 -2.55 -16.73 -2.40
C ARG A 69 -3.24 -15.40 -2.62
N VAL A 70 -2.77 -14.58 -3.56
CA VAL A 70 -3.35 -13.26 -3.86
C VAL A 70 -4.57 -13.36 -4.78
N SER A 71 -4.53 -14.22 -5.80
CA SER A 71 -5.58 -14.35 -6.81
C SER A 71 -7.00 -14.55 -6.24
N PRO A 72 -7.22 -15.45 -5.25
CA PRO A 72 -8.55 -15.65 -4.68
C PRO A 72 -9.04 -14.46 -3.86
N LEU A 73 -8.13 -13.67 -3.28
CA LEU A 73 -8.47 -12.50 -2.48
C LEU A 73 -8.87 -11.30 -3.34
N LEU A 74 -8.28 -11.17 -4.53
CA LEU A 74 -8.68 -10.14 -5.48
C LEU A 74 -9.98 -10.51 -6.21
N GLY A 75 -10.22 -11.80 -6.49
CA GLY A 75 -11.50 -12.26 -7.05
C GLY A 75 -11.88 -11.52 -8.33
N HIS A 76 -13.13 -11.07 -8.45
CA HIS A 76 -13.63 -10.35 -9.62
C HIS A 76 -13.53 -8.82 -9.55
N ARG A 77 -12.76 -8.30 -8.58
CA ARG A 77 -12.60 -6.84 -8.39
C ARG A 77 -11.94 -6.20 -9.60
N ARG A 78 -12.37 -4.99 -9.94
CA ARG A 78 -11.83 -4.19 -11.04
C ARG A 78 -10.81 -3.15 -10.61
N ARG A 79 -10.76 -2.80 -9.33
CA ARG A 79 -9.89 -1.71 -8.84
C ARG A 79 -8.94 -2.21 -7.76
N LEU A 80 -7.66 -1.86 -7.88
CA LEU A 80 -6.63 -2.21 -6.91
C LEU A 80 -5.93 -0.95 -6.43
N PHE A 81 -6.06 -0.66 -5.15
CA PHE A 81 -5.29 0.40 -4.49
C PHE A 81 -4.09 -0.22 -3.81
N VAL A 82 -2.88 0.21 -4.14
CA VAL A 82 -1.65 -0.30 -3.51
C VAL A 82 -1.06 0.79 -2.61
N ILE A 83 -0.82 0.49 -1.34
CA ILE A 83 -0.19 1.42 -0.40
C ILE A 83 1.14 0.83 0.07
N ALA A 84 2.25 1.53 -0.17
CA ALA A 84 3.58 1.02 0.16
C ALA A 84 4.58 2.13 0.49
N GLY A 85 5.52 1.85 1.39
CA GLY A 85 6.74 2.66 1.52
C GLY A 85 7.82 2.12 0.60
N LEU A 86 8.35 2.97 -0.29
CA LEU A 86 9.43 2.60 -1.20
C LEU A 86 10.79 2.74 -0.54
N GLY A 87 11.79 2.08 -1.12
CA GLY A 87 13.18 2.10 -0.65
C GLY A 87 13.53 0.95 0.31
N GLY A 88 12.52 0.34 0.95
CA GLY A 88 12.65 -0.96 1.62
C GLY A 88 12.47 -2.13 0.65
N GLU A 89 12.99 -3.31 0.99
CA GLU A 89 12.93 -4.49 0.12
C GLU A 89 11.49 -4.99 -0.09
N ALA A 90 10.77 -5.26 1.00
CA ALA A 90 9.40 -5.78 0.94
C ALA A 90 8.43 -4.78 0.31
N GLY A 91 8.44 -3.53 0.77
CA GLY A 91 7.55 -2.48 0.28
C GLY A 91 7.69 -2.24 -1.22
N SER A 92 8.92 -2.05 -1.71
CA SER A 92 9.18 -1.87 -3.15
C SER A 92 8.82 -3.12 -3.97
N SER A 93 9.26 -4.30 -3.54
CA SER A 93 9.07 -5.53 -4.31
C SER A 93 7.60 -5.94 -4.43
N PHE A 94 6.85 -5.90 -3.31
CA PHE A 94 5.44 -6.26 -3.33
C PHE A 94 4.59 -5.19 -4.03
N ALA A 95 4.94 -3.91 -3.92
CA ALA A 95 4.22 -2.87 -4.65
C ALA A 95 4.33 -3.08 -6.17
N LEU A 96 5.55 -3.35 -6.66
CA LEU A 96 5.76 -3.62 -8.08
C LEU A 96 5.02 -4.87 -8.55
N TRP A 97 5.15 -5.98 -7.80
CA TRP A 97 4.47 -7.22 -8.13
C TRP A 97 2.95 -7.05 -8.16
N LEU A 98 2.36 -6.36 -7.18
CA LEU A 98 0.92 -6.11 -7.10
C LEU A 98 0.44 -5.24 -8.28
N ALA A 99 1.23 -4.23 -8.66
CA ALA A 99 0.92 -3.38 -9.80
C ALA A 99 0.94 -4.15 -11.12
N GLU A 100 1.99 -4.93 -11.36
CA GLU A 100 2.08 -5.82 -12.52
C GLU A 100 0.92 -6.81 -12.56
N TYR A 101 0.62 -7.43 -11.42
CA TYR A 101 -0.46 -8.41 -11.30
C TYR A 101 -1.83 -7.80 -11.62
N GLY A 102 -2.15 -6.65 -11.03
CA GLY A 102 -3.40 -5.94 -11.27
C GLY A 102 -3.52 -5.49 -12.73
N SER A 103 -2.43 -4.98 -13.31
CA SER A 103 -2.37 -4.57 -14.72
C SER A 103 -2.62 -5.74 -15.67
N ARG A 104 -1.98 -6.90 -15.44
CA ARG A 104 -2.25 -8.14 -16.21
C ARG A 104 -3.71 -8.60 -16.11
N ARG A 105 -4.37 -8.32 -14.99
CA ARG A 105 -5.79 -8.61 -14.76
C ARG A 105 -6.74 -7.51 -15.24
N GLN A 106 -6.23 -6.50 -15.95
CA GLN A 106 -7.01 -5.37 -16.46
C GLN A 106 -7.72 -4.58 -15.34
N MET A 107 -7.13 -4.55 -14.14
CA MET A 107 -7.62 -3.74 -13.04
C MET A 107 -7.10 -2.30 -13.16
N SER A 108 -7.88 -1.31 -12.73
CA SER A 108 -7.35 0.04 -12.53
C SER A 108 -6.49 0.05 -11.27
N VAL A 109 -5.17 0.04 -11.45
CA VAL A 109 -4.22 0.06 -10.33
C VAL A 109 -3.87 1.50 -9.97
N GLU A 110 -4.19 1.93 -8.75
CA GLU A 110 -3.73 3.19 -8.20
C GLU A 110 -2.75 2.95 -7.05
N CYS A 111 -1.55 3.51 -7.15
CA CYS A 111 -0.49 3.32 -6.15
C CYS A 111 -0.34 4.59 -5.29
N PHE A 112 -0.27 4.41 -3.97
CA PHE A 112 -0.04 5.43 -2.96
C PHE A 112 1.29 5.10 -2.29
N VAL A 113 2.34 5.82 -2.67
CA VAL A 113 3.71 5.46 -2.31
C VAL A 113 4.39 6.52 -1.47
N PHE A 114 5.09 6.09 -0.42
CA PHE A 114 5.93 6.96 0.40
C PHE A 114 7.38 6.87 -0.07
N LEU A 115 8.00 8.01 -0.38
CA LEU A 115 9.44 8.08 -0.59
C LEU A 115 10.17 8.22 0.74
N PRO A 116 11.32 7.56 0.93
CA PRO A 116 12.10 7.65 2.16
C PRO A 116 12.58 9.09 2.39
N PHE A 117 13.07 9.36 3.60
CA PHE A 117 13.72 10.65 3.84
C PHE A 117 15.03 10.75 3.02
N LEU A 118 15.37 11.95 2.57
CA LEU A 118 16.59 12.22 1.81
C LEU A 118 17.87 11.75 2.55
N PHE A 119 17.86 11.73 3.88
CA PHE A 119 18.98 11.26 4.69
C PHE A 119 19.15 9.73 4.72
N GLU A 120 18.19 8.95 4.19
CA GLU A 120 18.21 7.48 4.24
C GLU A 120 19.10 6.83 3.15
N GLY A 121 19.83 7.63 2.36
CA GLY A 121 20.89 7.17 1.45
C GLY A 121 20.39 6.15 0.42
N ALA A 122 20.92 4.92 0.47
CA ALA A 122 20.64 3.84 -0.49
C ALA A 122 19.14 3.49 -0.64
N ARG A 123 18.31 3.83 0.34
CA ARG A 123 16.85 3.68 0.21
C ARG A 123 16.26 4.59 -0.87
N ASN A 124 16.82 5.78 -1.08
CA ASN A 124 16.35 6.72 -2.11
C ASN A 124 16.58 6.15 -3.51
N GLN A 125 17.79 5.64 -3.78
CA GLN A 125 18.09 5.02 -5.08
C GLN A 125 17.10 3.88 -5.41
N ARG A 126 16.86 2.98 -4.44
CA ARG A 126 15.88 1.90 -4.64
C ARG A 126 14.47 2.42 -4.84
N ALA A 127 14.09 3.48 -4.13
CA ALA A 127 12.78 4.10 -4.28
C ALA A 127 12.60 4.67 -5.69
N ASP A 128 13.60 5.39 -6.20
CA ASP A 128 13.61 5.95 -7.55
C ASP A 128 13.52 4.85 -8.61
N GLU A 129 14.34 3.80 -8.52
CA GLU A 129 14.28 2.63 -9.42
C GLU A 129 12.92 1.92 -9.39
N THR A 130 12.26 1.89 -8.22
CA THR A 130 10.92 1.30 -8.10
C THR A 130 9.88 2.21 -8.73
N LEU A 131 10.02 3.52 -8.56
CA LEU A 131 9.10 4.52 -9.09
C LEU A 131 9.09 4.51 -10.62
N GLU A 132 10.27 4.48 -11.23
CA GLU A 132 10.45 4.37 -12.70
C GLU A 132 9.76 3.13 -13.28
N LYS A 133 9.73 2.03 -12.53
CA LYS A 133 9.06 0.79 -12.94
C LYS A 133 7.56 0.83 -12.73
N LEU A 134 7.07 1.51 -11.68
CA LEU A 134 5.65 1.61 -11.39
C LEU A 134 4.93 2.54 -12.37
N GLU A 135 5.55 3.67 -12.73
CA GLU A 135 4.94 4.72 -13.56
C GLU A 135 4.32 4.21 -14.88
N PRO A 136 4.97 3.36 -15.69
CA PRO A 136 4.35 2.85 -16.92
C PRO A 136 3.29 1.77 -16.71
N ILE A 137 3.16 1.21 -15.50
CA ILE A 137 2.30 0.04 -15.21
C ILE A 137 0.96 0.45 -14.60
N VAL A 138 0.98 1.49 -13.75
CA VAL A 138 -0.16 1.88 -12.93
C VAL A 138 -1.07 2.87 -13.64
N TYR A 139 -2.37 2.83 -13.34
CA TYR A 139 -3.33 3.83 -13.84
C TYR A 139 -3.09 5.21 -13.22
N ARG A 140 -2.75 5.25 -11.92
CA ARG A 140 -2.42 6.50 -11.22
C ARG A 140 -1.39 6.26 -10.14
N LEU A 141 -0.44 7.18 -10.02
CA LEU A 141 0.60 7.16 -9.00
C LEU A 141 0.48 8.40 -8.12
N HIS A 142 0.26 8.20 -6.83
CA HIS A 142 0.21 9.23 -5.79
C HIS A 142 1.47 9.12 -4.94
N VAL A 143 2.41 10.04 -5.14
CA VAL A 143 3.71 10.04 -4.46
C VAL A 143 3.67 10.99 -3.27
N PHE A 144 4.05 10.49 -2.10
CA PHE A 144 4.14 11.25 -0.86
C PHE A 144 5.60 11.24 -0.39
N LYS A 145 6.25 12.40 -0.36
CA LYS A 145 7.65 12.50 0.07
C LYS A 145 7.70 12.79 1.56
N ASN A 146 8.48 12.00 2.31
CA ASN A 146 8.64 12.23 3.74
C ASN A 146 9.21 13.63 4.05
N ASP A 147 10.04 14.18 3.15
CA ASP A 147 10.63 15.51 3.29
C ASP A 147 9.69 16.70 2.98
N ASP A 148 8.62 16.50 2.20
CA ASP A 148 7.72 17.59 1.81
C ASP A 148 7.02 18.23 3.02
N LEU A 149 6.83 17.44 4.08
CA LEU A 149 6.30 17.93 5.34
C LEU A 149 7.36 18.66 6.16
N ARG A 150 8.57 18.11 6.27
CA ARG A 150 9.66 18.73 7.06
C ARG A 150 9.94 20.18 6.62
N ASN A 151 9.83 20.45 5.34
CA ASN A 151 10.13 21.78 4.77
C ASN A 151 8.98 22.80 4.93
N ARG A 152 7.76 22.36 5.29
CA ARG A 152 6.57 23.23 5.29
C ARG A 152 6.22 23.89 6.63
N ASN A 153 6.81 23.48 7.76
CA ASN A 153 6.83 24.22 9.06
C ASN A 153 7.40 23.35 10.21
N LEU A 154 8.58 22.75 10.05
CA LEU A 154 8.86 21.50 10.76
C LEU A 154 10.27 21.26 11.30
N ASN A 155 10.83 22.26 11.99
CA ASN A 155 11.93 22.00 12.93
C ASN A 155 11.46 21.50 14.31
N ALA A 156 10.14 21.38 14.53
CA ALA A 156 9.56 21.10 15.85
C ALA A 156 8.74 19.80 15.97
N MET A 157 8.43 19.08 14.88
CA MET A 157 7.70 17.81 15.01
C MET A 157 8.62 16.61 15.07
N THR A 158 8.14 15.59 15.78
CA THR A 158 8.75 14.26 15.83
C THR A 158 8.49 13.48 14.54
N MET A 159 9.29 12.45 14.28
CA MET A 159 9.07 11.57 13.13
C MET A 159 7.67 10.93 13.12
N THR A 160 7.13 10.60 14.30
CA THR A 160 5.78 10.04 14.42
C THR A 160 4.72 11.00 13.90
N GLN A 161 4.81 12.28 14.25
CA GLN A 161 3.88 13.31 13.78
C GLN A 161 3.98 13.53 12.27
N VAL A 162 5.19 13.42 11.70
CA VAL A 162 5.37 13.47 10.24
C VAL A 162 4.61 12.32 9.58
N PHE A 163 4.75 11.09 10.08
CA PHE A 163 4.00 9.94 9.54
C PHE A 163 2.49 10.09 9.69
N ASP A 164 2.00 10.61 10.81
CA ASP A 164 0.56 10.85 11.00
C ASP A 164 0.00 11.81 9.95
N VAL A 165 0.70 12.90 9.68
CA VAL A 165 0.30 13.87 8.63
C VAL A 165 0.36 13.25 7.24
N LEU A 166 1.37 12.41 6.93
CA LEU A 166 1.43 11.68 5.66
C LEU A 166 0.26 10.72 5.51
N HIS A 167 -0.03 9.93 6.53
CA HIS A 167 -1.13 8.97 6.51
C HIS A 167 -2.49 9.66 6.38
N ASP A 168 -2.66 10.82 7.02
CA ASP A 168 -3.85 11.64 6.87
C ASP A 168 -3.95 12.24 5.45
N ALA A 169 -2.84 12.62 4.83
CA ALA A 169 -2.81 13.03 3.43
C ALA A 169 -3.19 11.88 2.48
N VAL A 170 -2.75 10.65 2.76
CA VAL A 170 -3.18 9.46 2.03
C VAL A 170 -4.68 9.25 2.18
N PHE A 171 -5.24 9.38 3.39
CA PHE A 171 -6.68 9.28 3.60
C PHE A 171 -7.46 10.28 2.73
N CYS A 172 -7.05 11.56 2.75
CA CYS A 172 -7.68 12.62 1.96
C CYS A 172 -7.65 12.35 0.46
N ARG A 173 -6.60 11.68 -0.05
CA ARG A 173 -6.49 11.34 -1.47
C ARG A 173 -7.22 10.04 -1.81
N LEU A 174 -7.18 9.04 -0.93
CA LEU A 174 -7.75 7.72 -1.15
C LEU A 174 -9.28 7.71 -1.02
N ALA A 175 -9.84 8.35 0.02
CA ALA A 175 -11.27 8.25 0.31
C ALA A 175 -12.17 8.67 -0.88
N PRO A 176 -11.91 9.78 -1.60
CA PRO A 176 -12.68 10.13 -2.79
C PRO A 176 -12.56 9.09 -3.92
N CYS A 177 -11.39 8.46 -4.10
CA CYS A 177 -11.19 7.42 -5.11
C CYS A 177 -12.03 6.17 -4.82
N LEU A 178 -12.28 5.85 -3.54
CA LEU A 178 -13.12 4.70 -3.16
C LEU A 178 -14.59 4.93 -3.55
N GLU A 179 -15.07 6.17 -3.37
CA GLU A 179 -16.45 6.59 -3.65
C GLU A 179 -16.75 6.71 -5.16
N GLN A 180 -15.75 7.00 -6.00
CA GLN A 180 -15.90 7.24 -7.45
C GLN A 180 -16.14 5.98 -8.31
N GLY A 181 -16.66 4.88 -7.74
CA GLY A 181 -16.91 3.65 -8.50
C GLY A 181 -18.19 2.93 -8.11
N GLY A 182 -19.27 3.70 -7.93
CA GLY A 182 -20.65 3.24 -7.89
C GLY A 182 -21.44 3.80 -9.07
#